data_AF-A0A120DJ19-F1
#
_entry.id   AF-A0A120DJ19-F1
#
_cell.length_a   1.000
_cell.length_b   1.000
_cell.length_c   1.000
_cell.angle_alpha   90.00
_cell.angle_beta   90.00
_cell.angle_gamma   90.00
#
_symmetry.space_group_name_H-M   'P 1'
#
loop_
_entity.id
_entity.type
_entity.pdbx_description
1 polymer ?
#
loop_
_entity_poly.entity_id
_entity_poly.type
_entity_poly.pdbx_seq_one_letter_code
_entity_poly.pdbx_strand_id
1 'polypeptide(L)' 'SILNPGQLRKEKNYHYLIEADGGITDKNLKILVDNGLDIAVSGSFIFNGDIRQQVQKLKEIK' A
#
# COMPACT_ATOMS: atom_id res chain seq x y z
N SER A 1 18.38 8.88 -9.07
CA SER A 1 16.96 9.10 -8.75
C SER A 1 16.28 7.75 -8.68
N ILE A 2 15.71 7.37 -7.54
CA ILE A 2 14.89 6.14 -7.47
C ILE A 2 13.60 6.46 -8.23
N LEU A 3 13.32 5.70 -9.31
CA LEU A 3 12.13 5.89 -10.13
C LEU A 3 10.90 5.49 -9.31
N ASN A 4 9.88 6.35 -9.28
CA ASN A 4 8.56 6.02 -8.74
C ASN A 4 7.84 5.12 -9.77
N PRO A 5 7.51 3.86 -9.43
CA PRO A 5 6.87 2.95 -10.37
C PRO A 5 5.49 3.43 -10.85
N GLY A 6 4.74 4.16 -10.01
CA GLY A 6 3.46 4.75 -10.40
C GLY A 6 3.60 5.86 -11.44
N GLN A 7 4.66 6.68 -11.36
CA GLN A 7 4.98 7.67 -12.39
C GLN A 7 5.41 7.00 -13.69
N LEU A 8 6.32 6.03 -13.63
CA LEU A 8 6.81 5.31 -14.81
C LEU A 8 5.65 4.62 -15.57
N ARG A 9 4.69 4.04 -14.82
CA ARG A 9 3.49 3.43 -15.38
C ARG A 9 2.71 4.39 -16.26
N LYS A 10 2.51 5.62 -15.77
CA LYS A 10 1.78 6.70 -16.47
C LYS A 10 2.57 7.23 -17.67
N GLU A 11 3.86 7.53 -17.49
CA GLU A 11 4.69 8.14 -18.53
C GLU A 11 4.95 7.22 -19.73
N LYS A 12 5.02 5.91 -19.49
CA LYS A 12 5.34 4.92 -20.52
C LYS A 12 4.14 4.12 -20.99
N ASN A 13 2.95 4.42 -20.47
CA ASN A 13 1.72 3.66 -20.73
C ASN A 13 1.93 2.15 -20.50
N TYR A 14 2.56 1.80 -19.37
CA TYR A 14 2.74 0.40 -18.99
C TYR A 14 1.51 -0.17 -18.31
N HIS A 15 1.31 -1.47 -18.45
CA HIS A 15 0.20 -2.20 -17.84
C HIS A 15 0.74 -3.21 -16.82
N TYR A 16 0.78 -2.81 -15.56
CA TYR A 16 1.13 -3.67 -14.41
C TYR A 16 0.44 -3.18 -13.14
N LEU A 17 0.41 -4.05 -12.13
CA LEU A 17 0.02 -3.71 -10.76
C LEU A 17 1.28 -3.47 -9.92
N ILE A 18 1.16 -2.58 -8.93
CA ILE A 18 2.18 -2.29 -7.94
C ILE A 18 1.72 -2.94 -6.63
N GLU A 19 2.53 -3.85 -6.11
CA GLU A 19 2.32 -4.53 -4.83
C GLU A 19 3.39 -4.13 -3.82
N ALA A 20 3.01 -4.00 -2.55
CA ALA A 20 3.91 -3.82 -1.42
C ALA A 20 3.58 -4.85 -0.35
N ASP A 21 4.56 -5.71 -0.06
CA ASP A 21 4.50 -6.74 0.96
C ASP A 21 5.48 -6.42 2.11
N GLY A 22 5.05 -6.70 3.33
CA GLY A 22 5.83 -6.49 4.54
C GLY A 22 5.72 -5.07 5.11
N GLY A 23 5.48 -4.98 6.41
CA GLY A 23 5.52 -3.70 7.14
C GLY A 23 4.41 -2.70 6.80
N ILE A 24 3.35 -3.11 6.10
CA ILE A 24 2.19 -2.25 5.85
C ILE A 24 1.43 -2.01 7.16
N THR A 25 1.22 -0.74 7.49
CA THR A 25 0.50 -0.27 8.67
C THR A 25 -0.41 0.90 8.30
N ASP A 26 -1.23 1.34 9.25
CA ASP A 26 -2.03 2.57 9.13
C ASP A 26 -1.20 3.85 8.92
N LYS A 27 0.10 3.81 9.25
CA LYS A 27 1.01 4.96 9.14
C LYS A 27 1.60 5.15 7.74
N ASN A 28 1.70 4.10 6.93
CA ASN A 28 2.38 4.15 5.62
C ASN A 28 1.48 3.81 4.43
N LEU A 29 0.33 3.16 4.65
CA LEU A 29 -0.52 2.75 3.54
C LEU A 29 -1.01 3.93 2.71
N LYS A 30 -1.36 5.08 3.34
CA LYS A 30 -1.79 6.27 2.61
C LYS A 30 -0.76 6.75 1.59
N ILE A 31 0.48 6.97 2.02
CA ILE A 31 1.53 7.48 1.14
C ILE A 31 1.83 6.48 0.02
N LEU A 32 1.75 5.17 0.28
CA LEU A 32 1.94 4.16 -0.76
C LEU A 32 0.83 4.20 -1.82
N VAL A 33 -0.44 4.30 -1.39
CA VAL A 33 -1.60 4.47 -2.30
C VAL A 33 -1.47 5.75 -3.11
N ASP A 34 -1.12 6.88 -2.47
CA ASP A 34 -0.91 8.16 -3.15
C ASP A 34 0.23 8.09 -4.19
N ASN A 35 1.18 7.15 -4.03
CA ASN A 35 2.28 6.87 -4.96
C ASN A 35 1.97 5.76 -5.99
N GLY A 36 0.72 5.29 -6.05
CA GLY A 36 0.23 4.38 -7.08
C GLY A 36 0.27 2.90 -6.71
N LEU A 37 0.38 2.55 -5.42
CA LEU A 37 0.20 1.19 -4.95
C LEU A 37 -1.22 0.69 -5.27
N ASP A 38 -1.34 -0.52 -5.84
CA ASP A 38 -2.64 -1.14 -6.13
C ASP A 38 -2.98 -2.26 -5.11
N ILE A 39 -1.97 -2.99 -4.63
CA ILE A 39 -2.13 -4.13 -3.72
C ILE A 39 -1.22 -3.94 -2.51
N ALA A 40 -1.78 -4.09 -1.30
CA ALA A 40 -1.04 -4.04 -0.05
C ALA A 40 -1.19 -5.36 0.72
N VAL A 41 -0.08 -5.92 1.20
CA VAL A 41 -0.08 -7.13 2.04
C VAL A 41 0.36 -6.77 3.46
N SER A 42 -0.57 -6.89 4.41
CA SER A 42 -0.36 -6.53 5.82
C SER A 42 -0.61 -7.73 6.73
N GLY A 43 0.45 -8.47 7.05
CA GLY A 43 0.37 -9.60 7.98
C GLY A 43 0.54 -9.18 9.43
N SER A 44 1.77 -8.82 9.82
CA SER A 44 2.15 -8.57 11.21
C SER A 44 1.32 -7.49 11.89
N PHE A 45 0.98 -6.40 11.19
CA PHE A 45 0.13 -5.34 11.75
C PHE A 45 -1.28 -5.85 12.09
N ILE A 46 -1.88 -6.70 11.25
CA ILE A 46 -3.21 -7.27 11.48
C ILE A 46 -3.16 -8.27 12.65
N PHE A 47 -2.22 -9.23 12.62
CA PHE A 47 -2.20 -10.35 13.57
C PHE A 47 -1.60 -10.00 14.94
N ASN A 48 -0.80 -8.94 15.06
CA ASN A 48 -0.26 -8.50 16.35
C ASN A 48 -1.19 -7.53 17.12
N GLY A 49 -2.36 -7.20 16.58
CA GLY A 49 -3.35 -6.35 17.23
C GLY A 49 -4.73 -6.99 17.29
N ASP A 50 -5.75 -6.21 17.66
CA ASP A 50 -7.14 -6.64 17.48
C ASP A 50 -7.45 -6.68 15.98
N ILE A 51 -7.65 -7.88 15.44
CA ILE A 51 -7.83 -8.11 14.00
C ILE A 51 -8.92 -7.21 13.42
N ARG A 52 -10.06 -7.04 14.12
CA ARG A 52 -11.17 -6.24 13.60
C ARG A 52 -10.79 -4.76 13.55
N GLN A 53 -10.22 -4.24 14.62
CA GLN A 53 -9.78 -2.85 14.68
C GLN A 53 -8.67 -2.57 13.66
N GLN A 54 -7.70 -3.46 13.51
CA GLN A 54 -6.58 -3.27 12.59
C GLN A 54 -7.03 -3.31 11.12
N VAL A 55 -7.92 -4.23 10.75
CA VAL A 55 -8.53 -4.24 9.42
C VAL A 55 -9.32 -2.95 9.18
N GLN A 56 -10.06 -2.45 10.18
CA GLN A 56 -10.83 -1.22 10.05
C GLN A 56 -9.92 0.00 9.83
N LYS A 57 -8.83 0.13 10.59
CA LYS A 57 -7.84 1.21 10.39
C LYS A 57 -7.30 1.25 8.97
N LEU A 58 -6.98 0.09 8.37
CA LEU A 58 -6.48 0.04 7.00
C LEU A 58 -7.57 0.40 5.97
N LYS A 59 -8.82 0.01 6.21
CA LYS A 59 -9.96 0.32 5.30
C LYS A 59 -10.40 1.78 5.33
N GLU A 60 -10.18 2.49 6.43
CA GLU A 60 -10.60 3.88 6.61
C GLU A 60 -9.61 4.91 6.04
N ILE A 61 -8.48 4.44 5.49
CA ILE A 61 -7.52 5.31 4.83
C ILE A 61 -8.11 5.86 3.53
N LYS A 62 -8.12 7.19 3.44
CA LYS A 62 -8.58 7.97 2.28
C LYS A 62 -7.45 8.29 1.32
#